data_AF-A0A2N2TD18-F1
#
_entry.id   AF-A0A2N2TD18-F1
#
_cell.length_a   1.000
_cell.length_b   1.000
_cell.length_c   1.000
_cell.angle_alpha   90.00
_cell.angle_beta   90.00
_cell.angle_gamma   90.00
#
_symmetry.space_group_name_H-M   'P 1'
#
loop_
_entity.id
_entity.type
_entity.pdbx_description
1 polymer ?
#
loop_
_entity_poly.entity_id
_entity_poly.type
_entity_poly.pdbx_seq_one_letter_code
_entity_poly.pdbx_strand_id
1 'polypeptide(L)'
;MNDDGGLWLLLLGPAGATALYWALYRYYRNTDKSHAFEHETDVKAEPVTGSDRKVNEVKGTQQPRISGDNVRDYRKRVRRIEGGGPNR
;
A
#
# COMPACT_ATOMS: atom_id res chain seq x y z
N MET A 1 17.11 31.99 50.00
CA MET A 1 16.85 30.89 49.05
C MET A 1 17.40 31.35 47.71
N ASN A 2 18.24 30.56 47.05
CA ASN A 2 18.86 30.95 45.79
C ASN A 2 17.79 30.91 44.69
N ASP A 3 17.45 32.09 44.15
CA ASP A 3 16.34 32.28 43.21
C ASP A 3 16.52 31.49 41.89
N ASP A 4 17.76 31.13 41.54
CA ASP A 4 18.10 30.34 40.35
C ASP A 4 17.53 28.92 40.37
N GLY A 5 17.50 28.26 41.54
CA GLY A 5 17.02 26.88 41.64
C GLY A 5 15.50 26.76 41.42
N GLY A 6 14.75 27.82 41.77
CA GLY A 6 13.30 27.85 41.62
C GLY A 6 12.85 28.00 40.16
N LEU A 7 13.58 28.79 39.38
CA LEU A 7 13.26 29.03 37.97
C LEU A 7 13.39 27.76 37.12
N TRP A 8 14.44 26.96 37.35
CA TRP A 8 14.62 25.69 36.65
C TRP A 8 13.50 24.69 36.95
N LEU A 9 13.04 24.61 38.20
CA LEU A 9 11.93 23.75 38.59
C LEU A 9 10.61 24.17 37.93
N LEU A 10 10.36 25.48 37.81
CA LEU A 10 9.18 26.00 37.12
C LEU A 10 9.17 25.67 35.62
N LEU A 11 10.35 25.69 35.00
CA LEU A 11 10.51 25.39 33.57
C LEU A 11 10.34 23.91 33.23
N LEU A 12 10.50 22.98 34.18
CA LEU A 12 10.38 21.54 33.92
C LEU A 12 9.01 21.15 33.34
N GLY A 13 7.93 21.80 33.79
CA GLY A 13 6.57 21.52 33.30
C GLY A 13 6.41 21.87 31.81
N PRO A 14 6.56 23.16 31.43
CA PRO A 14 6.47 23.58 30.03
C PRO A 14 7.48 22.90 29.11
N ALA A 15 8.73 22.71 29.58
CA ALA A 15 9.76 22.01 28.82
C ALA A 15 9.38 20.54 28.58
N GLY A 16 8.93 19.84 29.63
CA GLY A 16 8.50 18.45 29.53
C GLY A 16 7.28 18.26 28.62
N ALA A 17 6.27 19.13 28.75
CA ALA A 17 5.08 19.11 27.90
C ALA A 17 5.43 19.33 26.42
N THR A 18 6.31 20.29 26.14
CA THR A 18 6.76 20.61 24.77
C THR A 18 7.59 19.47 24.19
N ALA A 19 8.52 18.91 24.98
CA ALA A 19 9.36 17.79 24.56
C ALA A 19 8.51 16.54 24.26
N LEU A 20 7.55 16.21 25.13
CA LEU A 20 6.64 15.07 24.92
C LEU A 20 5.79 15.26 23.67
N TYR A 21 5.17 16.43 23.50
CA TYR A 21 4.38 16.75 22.32
C TYR A 21 5.21 16.61 21.04
N TRP A 22 6.41 17.18 21.02
CA TRP A 22 7.28 17.16 19.85
C TRP A 22 7.78 15.75 19.51
N ALA A 23 8.11 14.95 20.53
CA ALA A 23 8.49 13.55 20.35
C ALA A 23 7.36 12.72 19.73
N LEU A 24 6.13 12.84 20.25
CA LEU A 24 4.96 12.18 19.69
C LEU A 24 4.65 12.68 18.28
N TYR A 25 4.73 14.00 18.07
CA TYR A 25 4.52 14.60 16.76
C TYR A 25 5.49 14.02 15.75
N ARG A 26 6.80 14.00 16.02
CA ARG A 26 7.83 13.44 15.12
C ARG A 26 7.71 11.93 14.95
N TYR A 27 7.32 11.19 15.98
CA TYR A 27 7.13 9.74 15.90
C TYR A 27 6.01 9.36 14.92
N TYR A 28 4.90 10.10 14.93
CA TYR A 28 3.77 9.86 14.04
C TYR A 28 3.84 10.64 12.72
N ARG A 29 4.48 11.81 12.70
CA ARG A 29 4.77 12.54 11.47
C ARG A 29 5.95 11.91 10.76
N ASN A 30 5.60 11.11 9.78
CA ASN A 30 6.52 10.49 8.84
C ASN A 30 7.16 11.52 7.85
N THR A 31 7.38 12.77 8.26
CA THR A 31 7.88 13.87 7.40
C THR A 31 9.39 13.80 7.18
N ASP A 32 10.10 13.05 8.02
CA ASP A 32 11.52 12.76 7.93
C ASP A 32 11.82 11.41 7.24
N LYS A 33 10.79 10.62 6.92
CA LYS A 33 10.95 9.44 6.07
C LYS A 33 10.69 9.84 4.64
N SER A 34 11.75 9.90 3.85
CA SER A 34 11.62 9.83 2.40
C SER A 34 10.91 8.51 2.05
N HIS A 35 9.86 8.58 1.23
CA HIS A 35 9.27 7.39 0.62
C HIS A 35 10.26 6.82 -0.41
N ALA A 36 11.36 6.24 0.06
CA ALA A 36 12.26 5.45 -0.78
C ALA A 36 11.67 4.03 -0.90
N PHE A 37 10.53 3.94 -1.58
CA PHE A 37 10.03 2.67 -2.09
C PHE A 37 9.98 2.73 -3.61
N GLU A 38 11.16 2.86 -4.21
CA GLU A 38 11.36 2.36 -5.57
C GLU A 38 12.27 1.13 -5.44
N HIS A 39 11.65 -0.05 -5.33
CA HIS A 39 12.31 -1.25 -5.81
C HIS A 39 12.10 -1.27 -7.31
N GLU A 40 13.12 -0.84 -8.04
CA GLU A 40 13.24 -1.17 -9.45
C GLU A 40 13.35 -2.70 -9.52
N THR A 41 12.20 -3.34 -9.66
CA THR A 41 12.14 -4.78 -9.90
C THR A 41 12.66 -4.95 -11.31
N ASP A 42 13.93 -5.36 -11.42
CA ASP A 42 14.53 -5.71 -12.71
C ASP A 42 13.73 -6.87 -13.29
N VAL A 43 12.80 -6.57 -14.20
CA VAL A 43 12.01 -7.58 -14.91
C VAL A 43 12.94 -8.17 -15.96
N LYS A 44 13.69 -9.21 -15.57
CA LYS A 44 14.34 -10.10 -16.52
C LYS A 44 13.24 -10.82 -17.30
N ALA A 45 12.85 -10.24 -18.41
CA ALA A 45 11.97 -10.88 -19.38
C ALA A 45 12.72 -12.08 -19.96
N GLU A 46 12.48 -13.27 -19.42
CA GLU A 46 12.81 -14.50 -20.11
C GLU A 46 11.97 -14.56 -21.39
N PRO A 47 12.54 -15.04 -22.52
CA PRO A 47 11.75 -15.23 -23.72
C PRO A 47 10.57 -16.15 -23.37
N VAL A 48 9.35 -15.68 -23.63
CA VAL A 48 8.15 -16.48 -23.49
C VAL A 48 8.24 -17.61 -24.52
N THR A 49 8.82 -18.74 -24.13
CA THR A 49 8.88 -19.95 -24.96
C THR A 49 7.54 -20.64 -24.87
N GLY A 50 6.72 -20.44 -25.89
CA GLY A 50 5.42 -21.06 -26.04
C GLY A 50 4.73 -20.54 -27.28
N SER A 51 4.06 -21.41 -28.03
CA SER A 51 3.16 -20.96 -29.08
C SER A 51 1.91 -20.39 -28.41
N ASP A 52 1.76 -19.06 -28.40
CA ASP A 52 0.56 -18.44 -27.86
C ASP A 52 -0.59 -18.72 -28.82
N ARG A 53 -1.45 -19.69 -28.47
CA ARG A 53 -2.63 -20.01 -29.27
C ARG A 53 -3.75 -19.11 -28.81
N LYS A 54 -4.08 -18.11 -29.63
CA LYS A 54 -5.29 -17.30 -29.46
C LYS A 54 -6.51 -18.23 -29.37
N VAL A 55 -7.09 -18.34 -28.17
CA VAL A 55 -8.22 -19.23 -27.91
C VAL A 55 -9.53 -18.58 -28.32
N ASN A 56 -9.68 -17.27 -28.10
CA ASN A 56 -10.89 -16.51 -28.44
C ASN A 56 -10.60 -15.01 -28.56
N GLU A 57 -11.50 -14.28 -29.22
CA GLU A 57 -11.54 -12.82 -29.27
C GLU A 57 -12.98 -12.36 -29.17
N VAL A 58 -13.27 -11.44 -28.25
CA VAL A 58 -14.60 -10.84 -28.10
C VAL A 58 -14.53 -9.39 -28.59
N LYS A 59 -15.18 -9.11 -29.71
CA LYS A 59 -15.33 -7.74 -30.25
C LYS A 59 -16.76 -7.25 -30.05
N GLY A 60 -16.93 -5.97 -29.69
CA GLY A 60 -18.24 -5.32 -29.64
C GLY A 60 -19.11 -5.66 -28.43
N THR A 61 -18.53 -6.01 -27.28
CA THR A 61 -19.32 -6.16 -26.05
C THR A 61 -19.98 -4.83 -25.67
N GLN A 62 -21.31 -4.85 -25.51
CA GLN A 62 -22.08 -3.73 -24.95
C GLN A 62 -22.32 -3.90 -23.44
N GLN A 63 -21.87 -5.03 -22.88
CA GLN A 63 -22.06 -5.30 -21.45
C GLN A 63 -21.11 -4.41 -20.65
N PRO A 64 -21.63 -3.62 -19.70
CA PRO A 64 -20.79 -2.75 -18.88
C PRO A 64 -19.95 -3.54 -17.87
N ARG A 65 -20.24 -4.82 -17.67
CA ARG A 65 -19.58 -5.70 -16.68
C ARG A 65 -19.40 -7.10 -17.21
N ILE A 66 -18.32 -7.74 -16.74
CA ILE A 66 -18.01 -9.14 -17.04
C ILE A 66 -18.82 -10.02 -16.09
N SER A 67 -19.38 -11.10 -16.60
CA SER A 67 -20.08 -12.09 -15.76
C SER A 67 -19.11 -12.68 -14.73
N GLY A 68 -19.46 -12.58 -13.46
CA GLY A 68 -18.62 -13.05 -12.35
C GLY A 68 -17.56 -12.04 -11.88
N ASP A 69 -17.72 -10.75 -12.20
CA ASP A 69 -16.85 -9.72 -11.63
C ASP A 69 -16.88 -9.72 -10.09
N ASN A 70 -15.74 -9.44 -9.47
CA ASN A 70 -15.58 -9.43 -8.01
C ASN A 70 -15.42 -8.02 -7.45
N VAL A 71 -15.83 -6.99 -8.21
CA VAL A 71 -15.60 -5.56 -7.92
C VAL A 71 -16.13 -5.17 -6.53
N ARG A 72 -17.24 -5.77 -6.09
CA ARG A 72 -17.86 -5.50 -4.78
C ARG A 72 -17.59 -6.57 -3.71
N ASP A 73 -17.00 -7.69 -4.11
CA ASP A 73 -16.70 -8.83 -3.25
C ASP A 73 -15.19 -9.03 -3.11
N TYR A 74 -14.51 -8.02 -2.57
CA TYR A 74 -13.03 -7.94 -2.48
C TYR A 74 -12.39 -9.10 -1.69
N ARG A 75 -13.14 -9.81 -0.85
CA ARG A 75 -12.66 -11.00 -0.13
C ARG A 75 -12.80 -12.30 -0.92
N LYS A 76 -13.53 -12.28 -2.03
CA LYS A 76 -13.72 -13.45 -2.89
C LYS A 76 -12.53 -13.54 -3.87
N ARG A 77 -11.64 -14.50 -3.61
CA ARG A 77 -10.49 -14.77 -4.48
C ARG A 77 -10.99 -15.32 -5.83
N VAL A 78 -10.50 -14.73 -6.92
CA VAL A 78 -10.70 -15.28 -8.26
C VAL A 78 -9.89 -16.57 -8.34
N ARG A 79 -10.55 -17.67 -8.70
CA ARG A 79 -9.88 -18.95 -8.94
C ARG A 79 -9.41 -18.97 -10.38
N ARG A 80 -8.18 -19.46 -10.60
CA ARG A 80 -7.69 -19.77 -11.94
C ARG A 80 -8.68 -20.77 -12.56
N ILE A 81 -9.04 -20.56 -13.82
CA ILE A 81 -9.77 -21.57 -14.59
C ILE A 81 -8.79 -22.73 -14.80
N GLU A 82 -8.89 -23.75 -13.96
CA GLU A 82 -8.15 -24.99 -14.15
C GLU A 82 -8.80 -25.73 -15.32
N GLY A 83 -8.03 -25.88 -16.41
CA GLY A 83 -8.28 -26.75 -17.56
C GLY A 83 -9.74 -27.16 -17.83
N GLY A 84 -10.45 -26.35 -18.61
CA GLY A 84 -11.79 -26.70 -19.07
C GLY A 84 -12.32 -25.71 -20.10
N GLY A 85 -11.83 -25.81 -21.33
CA GLY A 85 -12.55 -25.30 -22.51
C GLY A 85 -13.89 -26.03 -22.67
N PRO A 86 -14.84 -25.45 -23.44
CA PRO A 86 -16.27 -25.62 -23.22
C PRO A 86 -16.76 -27.02 -23.55
N ASN A 87 -17.76 -27.49 -22.82
CA ASN A 87 -18.61 -28.57 -23.30
C ASN A 87 -20.05 -28.05 -23.33
N ARG A 88 -20.55 -27.94 -24.57
CA ARG A 88 -21.83 -27.38 -25.06
C ARG A 88 -21.86 -25.89 -25.37
#